data_AF-A0AAV0BFI5-F1
#
_entry.id   AF-A0AAV0BFI5-F1
#
_cell.length_a   1.000
_cell.length_b   1.000
_cell.length_c   1.000
_cell.angle_alpha   90.00
_cell.angle_beta   90.00
_cell.angle_gamma   90.00
#
_symmetry.space_group_name_H-M   'P 1'
#
loop_
_entity.id
_entity.type
_entity.pdbx_description
1 polymer ?
#
loop_
_entity_poly.entity_id
_entity_poly.type
_entity_poly.pdbx_seq_one_letter_code
_entity_poly.pdbx_strand_id
1 'polypeptide(L)'
;MLSCSYLLFAFFVYASFVSRAQSLVQGQEDLPPPINLDVSLSEEKVSAGSSQKFLKKIALRDVERGRRSVMRFKEGGQTAPSDSALFTGRAGGSSLNIENDVVTYLAKVTIGSNNQTFKLIVDTGSSNTWIGADQKFGLSNTTELTGSKFSVGYGSGAAQGAQIIETVNFGTKISLRQSIGVATQTQGFSDEEDGILGLGPTSLTRGTLSTPSTEIPTVMETLFKENKIPSQVLGISFAPSSANKSLNGRMTLGGVDSTLFKGPLTWVPRTLTRPAAFYWGVNTTMFCGRLVVSQNSAGIMDTGTTLILLSDAALKNYIDAIPGAILDSDPLTGTDLVMIAADQVATIPPFTIDFGNFKATLSAEQQLFPETISRQFGGKAGQRYSVISSLGPIQGLGGLDFIIGQKFLEHFYTAYDGTNNAVGLAPSTASGFSQGAL
;
A
#
# COMPACT_ATOMS: atom_id res chain seq x y z
N MET A 1 0.91 40.95 19.24
CA MET A 1 1.24 41.44 17.88
C MET A 1 2.15 40.45 17.16
N LEU A 2 1.63 39.26 16.84
CA LEU A 2 2.38 38.19 16.16
C LEU A 2 1.47 37.41 15.19
N SER A 3 0.47 38.10 14.61
CA SER A 3 -0.53 37.50 13.72
C SER A 3 -0.61 38.16 12.33
N CYS A 4 0.25 39.13 12.00
CA CYS A 4 0.28 39.74 10.65
C CYS A 4 1.39 39.20 9.74
N SER A 5 2.41 38.51 10.26
CA SER A 5 3.59 38.14 9.46
C SER A 5 3.40 36.87 8.61
N TYR A 6 2.47 35.98 8.98
CA TYR A 6 2.19 34.75 8.23
C TYR A 6 1.31 34.98 7.00
N LEU A 7 0.37 35.92 7.06
CA LEU A 7 -0.49 36.27 5.93
C LEU A 7 0.27 37.02 4.81
N LEU A 8 1.25 37.83 5.16
CA LEU A 8 2.11 38.54 4.18
C LEU A 8 3.07 37.58 3.45
N PHE A 9 3.55 36.51 4.11
CA PHE A 9 4.42 35.53 3.48
C PHE A 9 3.65 34.61 2.51
N ALA A 10 2.44 34.19 2.87
CA ALA A 10 1.56 33.42 1.98
C ALA A 10 1.11 34.23 0.74
N PHE A 11 0.88 35.54 0.89
CA PHE A 11 0.52 36.41 -0.23
C PHE A 11 1.68 36.62 -1.23
N PHE A 12 2.92 36.72 -0.73
CA PHE A 12 4.10 36.84 -1.60
C PHE A 12 4.35 35.55 -2.40
N VAL A 13 4.22 34.38 -1.79
CA VAL A 13 4.38 33.08 -2.48
C VAL A 13 3.29 32.88 -3.54
N TYR A 14 2.05 33.31 -3.26
CA TYR A 14 0.94 33.21 -4.22
C TYR A 14 1.08 34.22 -5.37
N ALA A 15 1.49 35.46 -5.10
CA ALA A 15 1.72 36.48 -6.12
C ALA A 15 2.90 36.12 -7.06
N SER A 16 3.95 35.49 -6.52
CA SER A 16 5.06 34.96 -7.33
C SER A 16 4.64 33.80 -8.23
N PHE A 17 3.64 33.00 -7.84
CA PHE A 17 3.09 31.93 -8.67
C PHE A 17 2.21 32.46 -9.81
N VAL A 18 1.37 33.48 -9.53
CA VAL A 18 0.47 34.07 -10.54
C VAL A 18 1.25 34.87 -11.59
N SER A 19 2.30 35.58 -11.19
CA SER A 19 3.17 36.32 -12.13
C SER A 19 3.99 35.36 -13.03
N ARG A 20 4.35 34.17 -12.52
CA ARG A 20 5.11 33.15 -13.27
C ARG A 20 4.24 32.28 -14.18
N ALA A 21 2.94 32.17 -13.89
CA ALA A 21 1.98 31.54 -14.79
C ALA A 21 1.64 32.42 -16.02
N GLN A 22 1.74 33.75 -15.90
CA GLN A 22 1.54 34.67 -17.03
C GLN A 22 2.75 34.76 -17.97
N SER A 23 3.97 34.46 -17.51
CA SER A 23 5.16 34.44 -18.38
C SER A 23 5.35 33.13 -19.15
N LEU A 24 4.56 32.08 -18.88
CA LEU A 24 4.62 30.80 -19.60
C LEU A 24 3.74 30.76 -20.86
N VAL A 25 3.01 31.84 -21.17
CA VAL A 25 2.20 31.99 -22.39
C VAL A 25 2.97 32.70 -23.52
N GLN A 26 4.16 33.24 -23.25
CA GLN A 26 5.01 33.86 -24.27
C GLN A 26 6.38 33.19 -24.26
N GLY A 27 6.60 32.28 -25.20
CA GLY A 27 7.81 31.47 -25.29
C GLY A 27 9.06 32.32 -25.51
N GLN A 28 10.06 32.14 -24.64
CA GLN A 28 11.47 32.34 -24.94
C GLN A 28 12.35 31.63 -23.89
N GLU A 29 13.50 31.15 -24.36
CA GLU A 29 14.44 30.21 -23.73
C GLU A 29 15.19 30.77 -22.50
N ASP A 30 15.38 29.90 -21.51
CA ASP A 30 16.63 29.57 -20.77
C ASP A 30 16.28 29.14 -19.33
N LEU A 31 16.53 27.85 -19.01
CA LEU A 31 16.32 27.29 -17.69
C LEU A 31 17.48 27.68 -16.75
N PRO A 32 17.25 28.43 -15.66
CA PRO A 32 18.27 28.65 -14.65
C PRO A 32 18.47 27.38 -13.79
N PRO A 33 19.64 27.21 -13.14
CA PRO A 33 19.97 26.01 -12.37
C PRO A 33 19.04 25.81 -11.16
N PRO A 34 18.87 24.56 -10.69
CA PRO A 34 17.93 24.23 -9.63
C PRO A 34 18.29 24.92 -8.31
N ILE A 35 17.30 25.58 -7.70
CA ILE A 35 17.40 26.17 -6.36
C ILE A 35 17.33 25.02 -5.33
N ASN A 36 18.40 24.84 -4.55
CA ASN A 36 18.39 24.02 -3.34
C ASN A 36 17.49 24.68 -2.29
N LEU A 37 16.27 24.14 -2.11
CA LEU A 37 15.44 24.43 -0.95
C LEU A 37 15.85 23.48 0.19
N ASP A 38 16.74 23.96 1.04
CA ASP A 38 17.13 23.28 2.27
C ASP A 38 15.98 23.42 3.29
N VAL A 39 15.03 22.49 3.26
CA VAL A 39 13.94 22.41 4.24
C VAL A 39 14.42 21.48 5.35
N SER A 40 15.12 22.05 6.33
CA SER A 40 15.40 21.38 7.60
C SER A 40 14.13 21.34 8.46
N LEU A 41 13.37 20.24 8.35
CA LEU A 41 12.39 19.90 9.38
C LEU A 41 13.14 19.22 10.52
N SER A 42 13.28 19.93 11.63
CA SER A 42 13.82 19.35 12.87
C SER A 42 12.90 18.23 13.36
N GLU A 43 13.44 17.02 13.47
CA GLU A 43 12.77 15.87 14.06
C GLU A 43 12.74 16.02 15.58
N GLU A 44 11.53 16.11 16.14
CA GLU A 44 11.31 16.03 17.57
C GLU A 44 11.41 14.56 18.00
N LYS A 45 12.39 14.26 18.86
CA LYS A 45 12.62 12.93 19.45
C LYS A 45 11.36 12.40 20.14
N VAL A 46 10.99 11.16 19.79
CA VAL A 46 9.84 10.43 20.29
C VAL A 46 9.93 10.20 21.81
N SER A 47 9.11 10.91 22.59
CA SER A 47 8.76 10.57 23.97
C SER A 47 7.27 10.23 24.08
N ALA A 48 6.81 9.78 25.25
CA ALA A 48 5.53 9.12 25.56
C ALA A 48 4.21 9.75 25.01
N GLY A 49 4.24 10.93 24.38
CA GLY A 49 3.13 11.50 23.60
C GLY A 49 2.92 10.87 22.21
N SER A 50 3.76 9.92 21.78
CA SER A 50 3.74 9.35 20.42
C SER A 50 2.61 8.35 20.15
N SER A 51 2.15 7.62 21.17
CA SER A 51 1.06 6.64 21.04
C SER A 51 -0.30 7.30 20.82
N GLN A 52 -0.53 8.49 21.39
CA GLN A 52 -1.82 9.21 21.29
C GLN A 52 -2.15 9.74 19.88
N LYS A 53 -1.18 9.70 18.94
CA LYS A 53 -1.38 10.19 17.56
C LYS A 53 -1.20 9.08 16.51
N PHE A 54 -1.11 7.82 16.92
CA PHE A 54 -0.78 6.74 15.99
C PHE A 54 -1.87 6.49 14.95
N LEU A 55 -3.15 6.48 15.33
CA LEU A 55 -4.25 6.38 14.36
C LEU A 55 -4.22 7.50 13.32
N LYS A 56 -3.97 8.75 13.76
CA LYS A 56 -3.79 9.90 12.86
C LYS A 56 -2.61 9.69 11.92
N LYS A 57 -1.48 9.16 12.42
CA LYS A 57 -0.31 8.84 11.60
C LYS A 57 -0.63 7.78 10.55
N ILE A 58 -1.36 6.71 10.88
CA ILE A 58 -1.80 5.71 9.89
C ILE A 58 -2.65 6.37 8.81
N ALA A 59 -3.66 7.16 9.20
CA ALA A 59 -4.55 7.84 8.27
C ALA A 59 -3.77 8.73 7.29
N LEU A 60 -2.91 9.62 7.81
CA LEU A 60 -2.09 10.52 6.98
C LEU A 60 -1.12 9.75 6.09
N ARG A 61 -0.49 8.72 6.63
CA ARG A 61 0.45 7.85 5.92
C ARG A 61 -0.21 7.20 4.70
N ASP A 62 -1.39 6.61 4.90
CA ASP A 62 -2.10 5.88 3.86
C ASP A 62 -2.77 6.82 2.85
N VAL A 63 -3.31 7.97 3.28
CA VAL A 63 -3.79 9.04 2.37
C VAL A 63 -2.68 9.47 1.41
N GLU A 64 -1.48 9.73 1.92
CA GLU A 64 -0.37 10.16 1.08
C GLU A 64 0.05 9.04 0.11
N ARG A 65 -0.02 7.76 0.52
CA ARG A 65 0.17 6.57 -0.38
C ARG A 65 -0.81 6.61 -1.54
N GLY A 66 -2.09 6.82 -1.24
CA GLY A 66 -3.13 7.06 -2.24
C GLY A 66 -2.76 8.14 -3.24
N ARG A 67 -2.46 9.34 -2.75
CA ARG A 67 -2.15 10.51 -3.56
C ARG A 67 -0.97 10.27 -4.51
N ARG A 68 0.11 9.65 -4.03
CA ARG A 68 1.32 9.43 -4.83
C ARG A 68 1.18 8.34 -5.87
N SER A 69 0.40 7.30 -5.58
CA SER A 69 0.07 6.27 -6.57
C SER A 69 -0.59 6.85 -7.82
N VAL A 70 -1.32 7.97 -7.65
CA VAL A 70 -1.95 8.70 -8.75
C VAL A 70 -0.99 9.69 -9.43
N MET A 71 -0.22 10.46 -8.65
CA MET A 71 0.65 11.52 -9.19
C MET A 71 1.82 11.01 -10.04
N ARG A 72 2.36 9.82 -9.74
CA ARG A 72 3.49 9.24 -10.49
C ARG A 72 3.25 9.13 -12.01
N PHE A 73 2.00 9.07 -12.44
CA PHE A 73 1.64 8.93 -13.85
C PHE A 73 1.35 10.24 -14.58
N LYS A 74 1.31 11.38 -13.88
CA LYS A 74 1.33 12.69 -14.54
C LYS A 74 2.67 12.95 -15.25
N GLU A 75 3.74 12.28 -14.81
CA GLU A 75 5.12 12.56 -15.23
C GLU A 75 5.68 11.53 -16.23
N GLY A 76 4.99 10.40 -16.47
CA GLY A 76 5.50 9.32 -17.32
C GLY A 76 4.40 8.68 -18.16
N GLY A 77 4.29 9.07 -19.43
CA GLY A 77 3.43 8.39 -20.41
C GLY A 77 3.89 6.95 -20.64
N GLN A 78 3.22 5.99 -19.99
CA GLN A 78 3.49 4.56 -20.17
C GLN A 78 2.28 3.85 -20.78
N THR A 79 2.48 2.75 -21.48
CA THR A 79 1.42 1.90 -22.04
C THR A 79 1.26 0.61 -21.23
N ALA A 80 0.02 0.21 -20.94
CA ALA A 80 -0.32 -1.00 -20.19
C ALA A 80 -0.39 -2.24 -21.11
N PRO A 81 -0.07 -3.45 -20.62
CA PRO A 81 -0.22 -4.69 -21.38
C PRO A 81 -1.70 -5.07 -21.52
N SER A 82 -2.07 -5.63 -22.68
CA SER A 82 -3.35 -6.30 -22.93
C SER A 82 -3.13 -7.81 -23.02
N ASP A 83 -3.89 -8.60 -22.27
CA ASP A 83 -4.45 -9.89 -22.69
C ASP A 83 -5.18 -10.57 -21.51
N SER A 84 -6.29 -11.24 -21.82
CA SER A 84 -7.05 -12.09 -20.90
C SER A 84 -6.82 -13.56 -21.25
N ALA A 85 -6.49 -14.37 -20.24
CA ALA A 85 -6.27 -15.81 -20.37
C ALA A 85 -7.23 -16.61 -19.48
N LEU A 86 -7.49 -17.86 -19.88
CA LEU A 86 -8.36 -18.82 -19.19
C LEU A 86 -7.70 -19.31 -17.89
N PHE A 87 -8.46 -19.29 -16.79
CA PHE A 87 -7.96 -19.59 -15.44
C PHE A 87 -8.05 -21.08 -15.10
N THR A 88 -6.92 -21.74 -14.85
CA THR A 88 -6.86 -23.08 -14.24
C THR A 88 -6.19 -23.00 -12.87
N GLY A 89 -6.72 -23.71 -11.88
CA GLY A 89 -6.21 -23.69 -10.49
C GLY A 89 -4.74 -24.10 -10.39
N ARG A 90 -3.92 -23.25 -9.75
CA ARG A 90 -2.46 -23.41 -9.61
C ARG A 90 -2.08 -23.77 -8.17
N ALA A 91 -2.31 -25.02 -7.79
CA ALA A 91 -1.87 -25.55 -6.50
C ALA A 91 -0.34 -25.72 -6.47
N GLY A 92 0.32 -25.25 -5.41
CA GLY A 92 1.77 -25.37 -5.22
C GLY A 92 2.45 -24.07 -4.78
N GLY A 93 3.78 -24.11 -4.64
CA GLY A 93 4.61 -22.96 -4.23
C GLY A 93 5.33 -23.17 -2.90
N SER A 94 6.24 -22.26 -2.56
CA SER A 94 6.92 -22.25 -1.26
C SER A 94 6.33 -21.18 -0.37
N SER A 95 5.80 -21.59 0.78
CA SER A 95 5.19 -20.67 1.74
C SER A 95 6.16 -20.23 2.82
N LEU A 96 6.01 -18.98 3.25
CA LEU A 96 6.79 -18.33 4.29
C LEU A 96 5.83 -17.70 5.28
N ASN A 97 6.16 -17.78 6.57
CA ASN A 97 5.42 -17.04 7.58
C ASN A 97 5.84 -15.57 7.55
N ILE A 98 4.86 -14.68 7.69
CA ILE A 98 5.04 -13.23 7.71
C ILE A 98 4.35 -12.65 8.95
N GLU A 99 4.93 -11.61 9.51
CA GLU A 99 4.55 -11.03 10.79
C GLU A 99 3.57 -9.86 10.57
N ASN A 100 2.39 -9.91 11.18
CA ASN A 100 1.49 -8.77 11.30
C ASN A 100 2.07 -7.83 12.35
N ASP A 101 2.53 -6.66 11.92
CA ASP A 101 3.03 -5.60 12.78
C ASP A 101 1.96 -4.54 13.06
N VAL A 102 0.71 -4.99 13.22
CA VAL A 102 -0.53 -4.21 13.42
C VAL A 102 -0.99 -3.43 12.19
N VAL A 103 -0.08 -2.71 11.53
CA VAL A 103 -0.34 -1.78 10.42
C VAL A 103 0.48 -2.07 9.17
N THR A 104 1.28 -3.13 9.17
CA THR A 104 1.99 -3.65 8.02
C THR A 104 2.24 -5.14 8.20
N TYR A 105 2.58 -5.85 7.13
CA TYR A 105 3.09 -7.22 7.20
C TYR A 105 4.56 -7.27 6.81
N LEU A 106 5.37 -7.91 7.64
CA LEU A 106 6.82 -8.01 7.45
C LEU A 106 7.24 -9.43 7.09
N ALA A 107 8.03 -9.55 6.02
CA ALA A 107 8.71 -10.77 5.62
C ALA A 107 10.17 -10.72 6.08
N LYS A 108 10.63 -11.79 6.73
CA LYS A 108 12.07 -11.98 7.02
C LYS A 108 12.76 -12.54 5.77
N VAL A 109 13.76 -11.81 5.29
CA VAL A 109 14.53 -12.15 4.09
C VAL A 109 16.00 -12.15 4.42
N THR A 110 16.73 -13.18 3.99
CA THR A 110 18.17 -13.31 4.24
C THR A 110 18.95 -12.94 2.98
N ILE A 111 19.88 -12.00 3.08
CA ILE A 111 20.56 -11.37 1.95
C ILE A 111 22.08 -11.50 2.10
N GLY A 112 22.75 -11.82 0.99
CA GLY A 112 24.19 -11.97 0.89
C GLY A 112 24.74 -13.29 1.40
N SER A 113 25.97 -13.62 1.01
CA SER A 113 26.67 -14.84 1.45
C SER A 113 27.02 -14.86 2.93
N ASN A 114 26.87 -13.72 3.62
CA ASN A 114 27.03 -13.55 5.07
C ASN A 114 25.71 -13.67 5.84
N ASN A 115 24.60 -14.02 5.17
CA ASN A 115 23.31 -14.32 5.76
C ASN A 115 22.71 -13.20 6.64
N GLN A 116 22.83 -11.94 6.23
CA GLN A 116 22.18 -10.83 6.93
C GLN A 116 20.67 -10.92 6.79
N THR A 117 19.93 -10.80 7.88
CA THR A 117 18.46 -10.90 7.87
C THR A 117 17.85 -9.52 7.96
N PHE A 118 16.85 -9.27 7.11
CA PHE A 118 16.09 -8.00 7.07
C PHE A 118 14.59 -8.28 7.16
N LYS A 119 13.84 -7.40 7.83
CA LYS A 119 12.38 -7.38 7.90
C LYS A 119 11.84 -6.39 6.87
N LEU A 120 11.29 -6.92 5.78
CA LEU A 120 10.81 -6.11 4.66
C LEU A 120 9.29 -6.07 4.64
N ILE A 121 8.74 -4.87 4.41
CA ILE A 121 7.30 -4.70 4.19
C ILE A 121 6.88 -5.48 2.94
N VAL A 122 5.88 -6.33 3.07
CA VAL A 122 5.26 -7.07 1.96
C VAL A 122 4.35 -6.10 1.21
N ASP A 123 4.78 -5.65 0.02
CA ASP A 123 4.12 -4.53 -0.67
C ASP A 123 3.77 -4.86 -2.12
N THR A 124 2.48 -5.07 -2.40
CA THR A 124 1.96 -5.22 -3.77
C THR A 124 1.64 -3.89 -4.46
N GLY A 125 1.65 -2.78 -3.72
CA GLY A 125 1.50 -1.41 -4.23
C GLY A 125 2.78 -0.83 -4.84
N SER A 126 3.94 -1.47 -4.66
CA SER A 126 5.20 -1.07 -5.29
C SER A 126 6.04 -2.27 -5.76
N SER A 127 7.10 -2.02 -6.54
CA SER A 127 7.85 -3.10 -7.23
C SER A 127 9.35 -3.11 -6.99
N ASN A 128 9.90 -2.07 -6.39
CA ASN A 128 11.32 -2.04 -6.02
C ASN A 128 11.51 -2.80 -4.70
N THR A 129 12.35 -3.83 -4.71
CA THR A 129 12.87 -4.41 -3.46
C THR A 129 14.10 -3.63 -3.02
N TRP A 130 14.13 -3.19 -1.76
CA TRP A 130 15.28 -2.47 -1.20
C TRP A 130 15.36 -2.65 0.32
N ILE A 131 16.55 -2.40 0.85
CA ILE A 131 16.92 -2.51 2.27
C ILE A 131 17.69 -1.27 2.73
N GLY A 132 17.91 -1.11 4.04
CA GLY A 132 18.79 -0.08 4.59
C GLY A 132 18.07 1.08 5.30
N ALA A 133 16.76 0.97 5.54
CA ALA A 133 16.01 1.94 6.35
C ALA A 133 16.54 1.95 7.78
N ASP A 134 16.26 0.90 8.55
CA ASP A 134 16.85 0.69 9.88
C ASP A 134 18.22 -0.02 9.79
N GLN A 135 18.23 -1.35 9.64
CA GLN A 135 19.46 -2.13 9.61
C GLN A 135 20.31 -1.79 8.38
N LYS A 136 21.58 -1.42 8.61
CA LYS A 136 22.53 -1.15 7.52
C LYS A 136 23.02 -2.45 6.88
N PHE A 137 23.20 -2.41 5.56
CA PHE A 137 23.70 -3.54 4.79
C PHE A 137 25.24 -3.55 4.75
N GLY A 138 25.84 -4.66 5.16
CA GLY A 138 27.25 -4.96 4.93
C GLY A 138 27.45 -5.74 3.63
N LEU A 139 28.43 -5.35 2.81
CA LEU A 139 28.73 -6.09 1.57
C LEU A 139 29.14 -7.55 1.88
N SER A 140 28.85 -8.44 0.94
CA SER A 140 29.17 -9.87 1.01
C SER A 140 29.94 -10.31 -0.25
N ASN A 141 30.43 -11.57 -0.27
CA ASN A 141 31.17 -12.08 -1.43
C ASN A 141 30.30 -12.22 -2.68
N THR A 142 28.97 -12.19 -2.51
CA THR A 142 28.02 -12.23 -3.62
C THR A 142 27.53 -10.84 -4.02
N THR A 143 27.98 -9.75 -3.37
CA THR A 143 27.56 -8.41 -3.76
C THR A 143 28.19 -8.03 -5.11
N GLU A 144 27.34 -7.61 -6.04
CA GLU A 144 27.73 -7.05 -7.32
C GLU A 144 27.21 -5.61 -7.42
N LEU A 145 28.14 -4.67 -7.56
CA LEU A 145 27.83 -3.25 -7.69
C LEU A 145 27.47 -2.94 -9.14
N THR A 146 26.28 -2.38 -9.38
CA THR A 146 25.87 -2.00 -10.75
C THR A 146 26.39 -0.63 -11.17
N GLY A 147 26.89 0.16 -10.22
CA GLY A 147 27.26 1.57 -10.42
C GLY A 147 26.06 2.52 -10.56
N SER A 148 24.83 2.00 -10.58
CA SER A 148 23.60 2.78 -10.71
C SER A 148 23.05 3.19 -9.35
N LYS A 149 22.30 4.30 -9.32
CA LYS A 149 21.55 4.74 -8.14
C LYS A 149 20.08 4.37 -8.30
N PHE A 150 19.39 4.15 -7.19
CA PHE A 150 17.94 4.08 -7.16
C PHE A 150 17.35 5.23 -6.35
N SER A 151 16.17 5.68 -6.75
CA SER A 151 15.35 6.64 -6.04
C SER A 151 13.89 6.26 -6.22
N VAL A 152 13.18 6.08 -5.12
CA VAL A 152 11.77 5.70 -5.12
C VAL A 152 11.02 6.54 -4.10
N GLY A 153 9.94 7.17 -4.57
CA GLY A 153 8.98 7.87 -3.73
C GLY A 153 7.75 7.01 -3.53
N TYR A 154 7.41 6.79 -2.27
CA TYR A 154 6.11 6.28 -1.84
C TYR A 154 5.24 7.48 -1.48
N GLY A 155 3.99 7.23 -1.14
CA GLY A 155 3.26 8.28 -0.45
C GLY A 155 3.82 8.54 0.93
N SER A 156 3.79 7.51 1.75
CA SER A 156 4.21 7.61 3.13
C SER A 156 5.69 7.92 3.36
N GLY A 157 6.52 7.92 2.33
CA GLY A 157 7.96 7.91 2.50
C GLY A 157 8.74 7.90 1.20
N ALA A 158 10.05 7.82 1.30
CA ALA A 158 10.95 7.72 0.16
C ALA A 158 12.22 6.96 0.54
N ALA A 159 12.89 6.40 -0.45
CA ALA A 159 14.20 5.77 -0.28
C ALA A 159 15.11 6.11 -1.46
N GLN A 160 16.37 6.42 -1.16
CA GLN A 160 17.40 6.69 -2.17
C GLN A 160 18.71 6.03 -1.76
N GLY A 161 19.46 5.53 -2.75
CA GLY A 161 20.75 4.92 -2.49
C GLY A 161 21.35 4.23 -3.71
N ALA A 162 22.09 3.16 -3.48
CA ALA A 162 22.77 2.39 -4.53
C ALA A 162 21.91 1.22 -4.98
N GLN A 163 21.96 0.90 -6.28
CA GLN A 163 21.45 -0.37 -6.79
C GLN A 163 22.59 -1.40 -6.78
N ILE A 164 22.29 -2.61 -6.32
CA ILE A 164 23.21 -3.76 -6.38
C ILE A 164 22.48 -4.98 -6.94
N ILE A 165 23.25 -6.00 -7.31
CA ILE A 165 22.76 -7.37 -7.48
C ILE A 165 23.29 -8.19 -6.32
N GLU A 166 22.39 -8.88 -5.61
CA GLU A 166 22.74 -9.67 -4.44
C GLU A 166 21.95 -10.98 -4.40
N THR A 167 22.49 -11.96 -3.70
CA THR A 167 21.81 -13.21 -3.39
C THR A 167 20.75 -12.95 -2.32
N VAL A 168 19.50 -13.17 -2.68
CA VAL A 168 18.35 -13.02 -1.77
C VAL A 168 17.79 -14.40 -1.48
N ASN A 169 17.44 -14.67 -0.22
CA ASN A 169 16.95 -15.97 0.23
C ASN A 169 15.64 -15.80 0.97
N PHE A 170 14.68 -16.65 0.60
CA PHE A 170 13.37 -16.75 1.21
C PHE A 170 13.26 -18.09 1.93
N GLY A 171 13.47 -18.05 3.25
CA GLY A 171 13.63 -19.27 4.04
C GLY A 171 14.80 -20.13 3.55
N THR A 172 14.68 -21.44 3.66
CA THR A 172 15.74 -22.39 3.27
C THR A 172 15.59 -22.98 1.87
N LYS A 173 14.48 -22.67 1.16
CA LYS A 173 14.10 -23.36 -0.08
C LYS A 173 14.30 -22.52 -1.34
N ILE A 174 14.24 -21.20 -1.22
CA ILE A 174 14.29 -20.29 -2.38
C ILE A 174 15.49 -19.36 -2.22
N SER A 175 16.32 -19.33 -3.27
CA SER A 175 17.47 -18.43 -3.41
C SER A 175 17.54 -17.95 -4.86
N LEU A 176 17.80 -16.66 -5.06
CA LEU A 176 17.92 -16.03 -6.38
C LEU A 176 18.96 -14.90 -6.38
N ARG A 177 19.46 -14.55 -7.57
CA ARG A 177 20.25 -13.33 -7.80
C ARG A 177 19.29 -12.21 -8.16
N GLN A 178 19.11 -11.24 -7.26
CA GLN A 178 18.11 -10.19 -7.42
C GLN A 178 18.76 -8.81 -7.43
N SER A 179 18.27 -7.93 -8.31
CA SER A 179 18.56 -6.50 -8.21
C SER A 179 17.76 -5.89 -7.05
N ILE A 180 18.46 -5.27 -6.12
CA ILE A 180 17.87 -4.59 -4.95
C ILE A 180 18.48 -3.20 -4.75
N GLY A 181 17.72 -2.31 -4.12
CA GLY A 181 18.24 -1.05 -3.61
C GLY A 181 18.86 -1.20 -2.22
N VAL A 182 19.94 -0.48 -1.95
CA VAL A 182 20.52 -0.29 -0.62
C VAL A 182 20.43 1.20 -0.29
N ALA A 183 19.45 1.55 0.54
CA ALA A 183 19.16 2.92 0.90
C ALA A 183 20.26 3.52 1.77
N THR A 184 20.65 4.74 1.43
CA THR A 184 21.50 5.59 2.28
C THR A 184 20.70 6.74 2.89
N GLN A 185 19.50 7.02 2.34
CA GLN A 185 18.55 7.99 2.85
C GLN A 185 17.14 7.42 2.75
N THR A 186 16.38 7.53 3.84
CA THR A 186 14.99 7.10 3.91
C THR A 186 14.15 8.12 4.66
N GLN A 187 12.87 8.20 4.30
CA GLN A 187 11.86 8.99 4.98
C GLN A 187 10.62 8.13 5.17
N GLY A 188 9.95 8.22 6.32
CA GLY A 188 8.65 7.59 6.52
C GLY A 188 8.67 6.09 6.85
N PHE A 189 9.81 5.59 7.31
CA PHE A 189 10.00 4.21 7.80
C PHE A 189 10.36 4.26 9.28
N SER A 190 9.91 3.26 10.03
CA SER A 190 10.21 3.11 11.45
C SER A 190 11.50 2.31 11.68
N ASP A 191 12.01 2.34 12.91
CA ASP A 191 13.18 1.57 13.37
C ASP A 191 12.91 0.04 13.45
N GLU A 192 11.81 -0.44 12.87
CA GLU A 192 11.43 -1.86 12.84
C GLU A 192 11.26 -2.40 11.41
N GLU A 193 11.32 -1.51 10.42
CA GLU A 193 11.17 -1.80 8.99
C GLU A 193 12.52 -1.58 8.30
N ASP A 194 13.11 -2.64 7.76
CA ASP A 194 14.42 -2.55 7.11
C ASP A 194 14.34 -2.09 5.66
N GLY A 195 13.13 -2.10 5.08
CA GLY A 195 12.86 -1.70 3.71
C GLY A 195 11.58 -2.33 3.18
N ILE A 196 11.48 -2.46 1.85
CA ILE A 196 10.30 -2.98 1.16
C ILE A 196 10.68 -4.18 0.29
N LEU A 197 9.84 -5.21 0.33
CA LEU A 197 9.78 -6.28 -0.65
C LEU A 197 8.70 -5.92 -1.67
N GLY A 198 9.12 -5.34 -2.80
CA GLY A 198 8.23 -4.90 -3.87
C GLY A 198 7.69 -6.07 -4.71
N LEU A 199 6.37 -6.22 -4.73
CA LEU A 199 5.62 -7.33 -5.30
C LEU A 199 4.52 -6.88 -6.30
N GLY A 200 4.51 -5.60 -6.64
CA GLY A 200 3.69 -5.02 -7.70
C GLY A 200 4.20 -5.37 -9.11
N PRO A 201 3.45 -5.03 -10.18
CA PRO A 201 3.89 -5.24 -11.56
C PRO A 201 5.20 -4.50 -11.92
N THR A 202 6.09 -5.17 -12.65
CA THR A 202 7.44 -4.67 -13.01
C THR A 202 7.47 -3.28 -13.65
N SER A 203 6.43 -2.87 -14.37
CA SER A 203 6.30 -1.52 -14.93
C SER A 203 6.46 -0.40 -13.89
N LEU A 204 6.12 -0.67 -12.62
CA LEU A 204 6.29 0.28 -11.51
C LEU A 204 7.76 0.45 -11.08
N THR A 205 8.71 -0.25 -11.66
CA THR A 205 10.16 -0.01 -11.45
C THR A 205 10.74 0.95 -12.48
N ARG A 206 10.04 1.20 -13.59
CA ARG A 206 10.49 2.16 -14.59
C ARG A 206 10.58 3.56 -13.97
N GLY A 207 11.68 4.26 -14.26
CA GLY A 207 11.95 5.59 -13.74
C GLY A 207 12.57 5.64 -12.34
N THR A 208 12.82 4.49 -11.69
CA THR A 208 13.41 4.48 -10.34
C THR A 208 14.92 4.36 -10.32
N LEU A 209 15.55 4.16 -11.47
CA LEU A 209 17.01 4.18 -11.62
C LEU A 209 17.49 5.48 -12.22
N SER A 210 18.78 5.77 -12.05
CA SER A 210 19.47 6.82 -12.80
C SER A 210 19.36 6.67 -14.32
N THR A 211 19.03 5.47 -14.82
CA THR A 211 18.61 5.19 -16.20
C THR A 211 17.07 5.09 -16.28
N PRO A 212 16.33 6.19 -16.46
CA PRO A 212 14.90 6.26 -16.18
C PRO A 212 14.02 5.38 -17.09
N SER A 213 14.52 4.91 -18.23
CA SER A 213 13.79 4.01 -19.14
C SER A 213 13.90 2.53 -18.76
N THR A 214 14.80 2.16 -17.84
CA THR A 214 15.08 0.76 -17.49
C THR A 214 14.07 0.24 -16.47
N GLU A 215 13.50 -0.93 -16.74
CA GLU A 215 12.72 -1.71 -15.76
C GLU A 215 13.64 -2.68 -15.00
N ILE A 216 13.35 -2.88 -13.73
CA ILE A 216 14.03 -3.82 -12.84
C ILE A 216 13.10 -5.02 -12.64
N PRO A 217 13.47 -6.23 -13.08
CA PRO A 217 12.68 -7.43 -12.81
C PRO A 217 12.41 -7.59 -11.32
N THR A 218 11.15 -7.80 -10.96
CA THR A 218 10.73 -8.02 -9.57
C THR A 218 11.16 -9.41 -9.08
N VAL A 219 11.14 -9.63 -7.76
CA VAL A 219 11.44 -10.96 -7.18
C VAL A 219 10.59 -12.05 -7.82
N MET A 220 9.28 -11.82 -7.98
CA MET A 220 8.38 -12.82 -8.59
C MET A 220 8.74 -13.12 -10.04
N GLU A 221 9.13 -12.10 -10.81
CA GLU A 221 9.54 -12.27 -12.21
C GLU A 221 10.87 -13.00 -12.33
N THR A 222 11.87 -12.64 -11.52
CA THR A 222 13.17 -13.32 -11.49
C THR A 222 13.03 -14.78 -11.07
N LEU A 223 12.26 -15.07 -10.01
CA LEU A 223 12.00 -16.45 -9.56
C LEU A 223 11.36 -17.30 -10.67
N PHE A 224 10.39 -16.74 -11.38
CA PHE A 224 9.71 -17.45 -12.45
C PHE A 224 10.63 -17.68 -13.65
N LYS A 225 11.37 -16.64 -14.10
CA LYS A 225 12.33 -16.76 -15.21
C LYS A 225 13.46 -17.74 -14.92
N GLU A 226 13.92 -17.83 -13.67
CA GLU A 226 14.94 -18.77 -13.23
C GLU A 226 14.38 -20.18 -12.91
N ASN A 227 13.09 -20.45 -13.18
CA ASN A 227 12.41 -21.71 -12.88
C ASN A 227 12.51 -22.13 -11.39
N LYS A 228 12.62 -21.15 -10.48
CA LYS A 228 12.63 -21.38 -9.02
C LYS A 228 11.23 -21.56 -8.46
N ILE A 229 10.22 -21.07 -9.19
CA ILE A 229 8.80 -21.26 -8.89
C ILE A 229 8.05 -21.75 -10.14
N PRO A 230 7.01 -22.59 -9.99
CA PRO A 230 6.33 -23.20 -11.13
C PRO A 230 5.37 -22.23 -11.85
N SER A 231 4.99 -21.11 -11.22
CA SER A 231 4.15 -20.08 -11.83
C SER A 231 4.45 -18.70 -11.24
N GLN A 232 4.20 -17.62 -11.97
CA GLN A 232 4.33 -16.26 -11.44
C GLN A 232 3.07 -15.86 -10.64
N VAL A 233 2.75 -16.65 -9.61
CA VAL A 233 1.62 -16.43 -8.72
C VAL A 233 2.11 -16.20 -7.29
N LEU A 234 1.67 -15.10 -6.70
CA LEU A 234 1.88 -14.78 -5.29
C LEU A 234 0.57 -15.02 -4.52
N GLY A 235 0.56 -15.93 -3.57
CA GLY A 235 -0.57 -16.15 -2.65
C GLY A 235 -0.34 -15.46 -1.31
N ILE A 236 -1.35 -14.77 -0.78
CA ILE A 236 -1.30 -14.02 0.48
C ILE A 236 -2.46 -14.43 1.38
N SER A 237 -2.13 -14.79 2.61
CA SER A 237 -3.09 -14.96 3.71
C SER A 237 -2.66 -14.06 4.85
N PHE A 238 -3.43 -13.00 5.09
CA PHE A 238 -3.34 -12.23 6.33
C PHE A 238 -4.40 -12.71 7.32
N ALA A 239 -4.29 -12.26 8.56
CA ALA A 239 -5.22 -12.58 9.63
C ALA A 239 -5.32 -11.41 10.62
N PRO A 240 -6.51 -11.12 11.18
CA PRO A 240 -6.68 -10.04 12.13
C PRO A 240 -5.80 -10.27 13.38
N SER A 241 -5.28 -9.20 13.96
CA SER A 241 -4.60 -9.22 15.25
C SER A 241 -5.36 -8.38 16.27
N SER A 242 -5.35 -8.80 17.53
CA SER A 242 -6.10 -8.17 18.62
C SER A 242 -5.33 -7.11 19.41
N ALA A 243 -4.07 -6.79 19.06
CA ALA A 243 -3.31 -5.58 19.47
C ALA A 243 -1.79 -5.71 19.30
N ASN A 244 -1.28 -6.94 19.17
CA ASN A 244 0.16 -7.20 19.24
C ASN A 244 0.72 -7.69 17.90
N LYS A 245 2.04 -7.58 17.76
CA LYS A 245 2.77 -8.26 16.70
C LYS A 245 2.46 -9.75 16.73
N SER A 246 2.19 -10.34 15.58
CA SER A 246 1.87 -11.76 15.52
C SER A 246 2.35 -12.39 14.22
N LEU A 247 3.00 -13.55 14.34
CA LEU A 247 3.40 -14.35 13.19
C LEU A 247 2.20 -15.17 12.69
N ASN A 248 1.22 -14.48 12.11
CA ASN A 248 -0.08 -15.05 11.76
C ASN A 248 -0.38 -15.02 10.25
N GLY A 249 0.49 -14.44 9.44
CA GLY A 249 0.32 -14.37 7.99
C GLY A 249 1.16 -15.38 7.24
N ARG A 250 0.78 -15.66 6.00
CA ARG A 250 1.51 -16.53 5.07
C ARG A 250 1.63 -15.89 3.70
N MET A 251 2.83 -15.92 3.13
CA MET A 251 3.12 -15.57 1.75
C MET A 251 3.57 -16.83 1.00
N THR A 252 2.95 -17.12 -0.13
CA THR A 252 3.25 -18.31 -0.97
C THR A 252 3.80 -17.84 -2.31
N LEU A 253 5.07 -18.17 -2.56
CA LEU A 253 5.75 -17.87 -3.81
C LEU A 253 5.56 -19.02 -4.78
N GLY A 254 4.94 -18.77 -5.93
CA GLY A 254 4.82 -19.75 -7.00
C GLY A 254 3.45 -20.40 -7.20
N GLY A 255 2.44 -19.97 -6.44
CA GLY A 255 1.11 -20.58 -6.46
C GLY A 255 0.27 -20.13 -5.28
N VAL A 256 -0.73 -20.94 -4.94
CA VAL A 256 -1.66 -20.68 -3.82
C VAL A 256 -1.64 -21.82 -2.81
N ASP A 257 -1.97 -21.49 -1.57
CA ASP A 257 -2.12 -22.45 -0.47
C ASP A 257 -3.60 -22.67 -0.17
N SER A 258 -4.16 -23.77 -0.71
CA SER A 258 -5.58 -24.10 -0.56
C SER A 258 -6.00 -24.44 0.87
N THR A 259 -5.06 -24.59 1.81
CA THR A 259 -5.39 -24.79 3.23
C THR A 259 -5.79 -23.49 3.93
N LEU A 260 -5.55 -22.34 3.30
CA LEU A 260 -5.76 -21.01 3.88
C LEU A 260 -7.03 -20.30 3.40
N PHE A 261 -7.84 -20.95 2.55
CA PHE A 261 -9.11 -20.40 2.09
C PHE A 261 -10.19 -21.46 1.97
N LYS A 262 -11.45 -21.01 2.00
CA LYS A 262 -12.63 -21.85 1.89
C LYS A 262 -13.21 -21.74 0.48
N GLY A 263 -13.64 -22.86 -0.07
CA GLY A 263 -14.27 -22.91 -1.40
C GLY A 263 -13.30 -22.60 -2.54
N PRO A 264 -13.80 -22.29 -3.75
CA PRO A 264 -12.97 -21.99 -4.89
C PRO A 264 -12.35 -20.59 -4.79
N LEU A 265 -11.13 -20.46 -5.33
CA LEU A 265 -10.52 -19.16 -5.58
C LEU A 265 -11.15 -18.54 -6.84
N THR A 266 -11.73 -17.35 -6.70
CA THR A 266 -12.36 -16.63 -7.81
C THR A 266 -11.38 -15.64 -8.40
N TRP A 267 -11.10 -15.75 -9.71
CA TRP A 267 -10.19 -14.86 -10.41
C TRP A 267 -10.93 -13.66 -11.01
N VAL A 268 -10.42 -12.47 -10.69
CA VAL A 268 -10.89 -11.17 -11.17
C VAL A 268 -9.82 -10.60 -12.10
N PRO A 269 -10.12 -10.34 -13.38
CA PRO A 269 -9.16 -9.74 -14.30
C PRO A 269 -8.68 -8.38 -13.79
N ARG A 270 -7.41 -8.03 -14.07
CA ARG A 270 -6.91 -6.69 -13.78
C ARG A 270 -7.66 -5.66 -14.61
N THR A 271 -7.92 -4.50 -14.01
CA THR A 271 -8.53 -3.37 -14.72
C THR A 271 -7.61 -2.82 -15.81
N LEU A 272 -8.21 -2.34 -16.90
CA LEU A 272 -7.53 -1.57 -17.94
C LEU A 272 -7.59 -0.06 -17.69
N THR A 273 -8.35 0.37 -16.69
CA THR A 273 -8.52 1.78 -16.32
C THR A 273 -7.25 2.31 -15.66
N ARG A 274 -6.73 3.42 -16.16
CA ARG A 274 -5.50 4.05 -15.66
C ARG A 274 -5.82 5.15 -14.65
N PRO A 275 -4.96 5.34 -13.62
CA PRO A 275 -3.67 4.68 -13.42
C PRO A 275 -3.72 3.30 -12.73
N ALA A 276 -4.89 2.81 -12.26
CA ALA A 276 -4.97 1.53 -11.56
C ALA A 276 -4.41 0.33 -12.35
N ALA A 277 -4.50 0.34 -13.68
CA ALA A 277 -3.97 -0.69 -14.58
C ALA A 277 -2.43 -0.91 -14.49
N PHE A 278 -1.67 0.01 -13.91
CA PHE A 278 -0.23 -0.18 -13.69
C PHE A 278 0.09 -0.99 -12.43
N TYR A 279 -0.90 -1.19 -11.56
CA TYR A 279 -0.79 -1.95 -10.31
C TYR A 279 -1.58 -3.25 -10.40
N TRP A 280 -1.75 -3.96 -9.28
CA TRP A 280 -2.76 -4.99 -9.11
C TRP A 280 -4.16 -4.37 -9.02
N GLY A 281 -4.56 -3.70 -10.10
CA GLY A 281 -5.81 -2.94 -10.19
C GLY A 281 -7.00 -3.81 -10.56
N VAL A 282 -8.17 -3.48 -10.05
CA VAL A 282 -9.45 -4.19 -10.28
C VAL A 282 -10.59 -3.18 -10.40
N ASN A 283 -11.70 -3.59 -11.01
CA ASN A 283 -12.94 -2.82 -11.02
C ASN A 283 -13.90 -3.34 -9.94
N THR A 284 -14.58 -2.44 -9.24
CA THR A 284 -15.56 -2.82 -8.21
C THR A 284 -16.79 -1.92 -8.21
N THR A 285 -17.88 -2.45 -7.65
CA THR A 285 -18.99 -1.65 -7.13
C THR A 285 -19.08 -1.91 -5.63
N MET A 286 -19.20 -0.85 -4.84
CA MET A 286 -19.19 -0.93 -3.38
C MET A 286 -20.53 -0.48 -2.79
N PHE A 287 -20.96 -1.15 -1.74
CA PHE A 287 -22.23 -0.89 -1.05
C PHE A 287 -22.01 -0.82 0.47
N CYS A 288 -22.75 0.06 1.15
CA CYS A 288 -22.92 0.01 2.60
C CYS A 288 -24.42 -0.19 2.88
N GLY A 289 -24.78 -1.39 3.32
CA GLY A 289 -26.18 -1.81 3.35
C GLY A 289 -26.81 -1.75 1.96
N ARG A 290 -27.82 -0.88 1.80
CA ARG A 290 -28.52 -0.67 0.51
C ARG A 290 -27.98 0.52 -0.28
N LEU A 291 -27.11 1.34 0.30
CA LEU A 291 -26.58 2.52 -0.37
C LEU A 291 -25.39 2.13 -1.25
N VAL A 292 -25.39 2.61 -2.49
CA VAL A 292 -24.22 2.52 -3.37
C VAL A 292 -23.18 3.52 -2.88
N VAL A 293 -22.02 3.00 -2.47
CA VAL A 293 -20.88 3.81 -2.02
C VAL A 293 -20.06 4.29 -3.23
N SER A 294 -19.78 3.37 -4.15
CA SER A 294 -19.09 3.64 -5.42
C SER A 294 -19.58 2.68 -6.48
N GLN A 295 -19.63 3.12 -7.75
CA GLN A 295 -20.17 2.34 -8.85
C GLN A 295 -19.15 2.20 -9.99
N ASN A 296 -18.83 0.95 -10.33
CA ASN A 296 -17.91 0.59 -11.41
C ASN A 296 -16.60 1.43 -11.41
N SER A 297 -16.03 1.61 -10.21
CA SER A 297 -14.78 2.33 -10.03
C SER A 297 -13.59 1.40 -10.21
N ALA A 298 -12.46 1.96 -10.62
CA ALA A 298 -11.18 1.27 -10.68
C ALA A 298 -10.32 1.66 -9.48
N GLY A 299 -9.59 0.70 -8.93
CA GLY A 299 -8.67 0.92 -7.81
C GLY A 299 -7.72 -0.26 -7.67
N ILE A 300 -6.94 -0.33 -6.58
CA ILE A 300 -5.84 -1.30 -6.45
C ILE A 300 -5.94 -2.15 -5.19
N MET A 301 -5.37 -3.36 -5.26
CA MET A 301 -5.20 -4.29 -4.14
C MET A 301 -3.77 -4.18 -3.61
N ASP A 302 -3.60 -3.67 -2.40
CA ASP A 302 -2.29 -3.24 -1.90
C ASP A 302 -2.01 -3.77 -0.48
N THR A 303 -1.12 -4.76 -0.36
CA THR A 303 -0.69 -5.29 0.93
C THR A 303 0.13 -4.30 1.76
N GLY A 304 0.74 -3.29 1.11
CA GLY A 304 1.55 -2.26 1.76
C GLY A 304 0.73 -1.15 2.41
N THR A 305 -0.53 -0.97 2.01
CA THR A 305 -1.49 -0.01 2.60
C THR A 305 -2.25 -0.66 3.76
N THR A 306 -2.50 0.04 4.86
CA THR A 306 -3.26 -0.52 6.00
C THR A 306 -4.76 -0.46 5.77
N LEU A 307 -5.26 0.74 5.47
CA LEU A 307 -6.69 1.07 5.43
C LEU A 307 -7.34 0.64 4.12
N ILE A 308 -8.67 0.65 4.10
CA ILE A 308 -9.45 0.69 2.87
C ILE A 308 -9.66 2.16 2.55
N LEU A 309 -9.05 2.65 1.48
CA LEU A 309 -9.12 4.06 1.09
C LEU A 309 -10.14 4.22 -0.04
N LEU A 310 -11.03 5.19 0.10
CA LEU A 310 -12.05 5.54 -0.89
C LEU A 310 -11.88 6.98 -1.34
N SER A 311 -12.24 7.28 -2.58
CA SER A 311 -12.40 8.68 -3.02
C SER A 311 -13.29 9.46 -2.06
N ASP A 312 -13.09 10.77 -1.94
CA ASP A 312 -13.85 11.60 -0.99
C ASP A 312 -15.37 11.50 -1.20
N ALA A 313 -15.82 11.40 -2.46
CA ALA A 313 -17.23 11.19 -2.79
C ALA A 313 -17.76 9.84 -2.30
N ALA A 314 -16.98 8.77 -2.48
CA ALA A 314 -17.35 7.44 -2.00
C ALA A 314 -17.30 7.36 -0.46
N LEU A 315 -16.29 7.94 0.19
CA LEU A 315 -16.25 8.02 1.65
C LEU A 315 -17.46 8.77 2.20
N LYS A 316 -17.87 9.87 1.57
CA LYS A 316 -19.07 10.60 1.97
C LYS A 316 -20.31 9.70 1.93
N ASN A 317 -20.51 8.94 0.85
CA ASN A 317 -21.62 7.99 0.76
C ASN A 317 -21.53 6.92 1.86
N TYR A 318 -20.33 6.39 2.14
CA TYR A 318 -20.12 5.44 3.23
C TYR A 318 -20.52 6.02 4.60
N ILE A 319 -20.11 7.25 4.92
CA ILE A 319 -20.49 7.94 6.16
C ILE A 319 -22.01 8.15 6.21
N ASP A 320 -22.61 8.64 5.13
CA ASP A 320 -24.06 8.91 5.05
C ASP A 320 -24.91 7.62 5.24
N ALA A 321 -24.36 6.45 4.92
CA ALA A 321 -25.03 5.16 5.12
C ALA A 321 -25.05 4.68 6.58
N ILE A 322 -24.25 5.28 7.46
CA ILE A 322 -24.05 4.82 8.84
C ILE A 322 -24.58 5.88 9.82
N PRO A 323 -25.73 5.65 10.48
CA PRO A 323 -26.26 6.58 11.46
C PRO A 323 -25.26 6.86 12.59
N GLY A 324 -24.94 8.14 12.80
CA GLY A 324 -24.03 8.58 13.86
C GLY A 324 -22.54 8.52 13.50
N ALA A 325 -22.17 8.01 12.32
CA ALA A 325 -20.80 8.09 11.84
C ALA A 325 -20.43 9.54 11.48
N ILE A 326 -19.26 9.97 11.91
CA ILE A 326 -18.69 11.28 11.60
C ILE A 326 -17.19 11.17 11.32
N LEU A 327 -16.60 12.14 10.62
CA LEU A 327 -15.15 12.23 10.54
C LEU A 327 -14.59 12.85 11.82
N ASP A 328 -13.59 12.24 12.44
CA ASP A 328 -12.90 12.78 13.62
C ASP A 328 -11.86 13.82 13.21
N SER A 329 -12.35 14.95 12.69
CA SER A 329 -11.56 16.01 12.05
C SER A 329 -11.08 17.11 13.02
N ASP A 330 -11.01 16.82 14.32
CA ASP A 330 -10.50 17.79 15.29
C ASP A 330 -9.02 18.10 14.98
N PRO A 331 -8.61 19.36 14.74
CA PRO A 331 -7.26 19.67 14.28
C PRO A 331 -6.17 19.28 15.27
N LEU A 332 -6.47 19.29 16.57
CA LEU A 332 -5.50 19.07 17.65
C LEU A 332 -5.47 17.61 18.11
N THR A 333 -6.63 16.98 18.16
CA THR A 333 -6.87 15.67 18.82
C THR A 333 -7.52 14.63 17.92
N GLY A 334 -7.98 15.03 16.74
CA GLY A 334 -8.69 14.18 15.80
C GLY A 334 -7.76 13.25 15.02
N THR A 335 -8.28 12.07 14.71
CA THR A 335 -7.58 11.00 13.97
C THR A 335 -7.72 11.12 12.46
N ASP A 336 -8.62 11.98 11.96
CA ASP A 336 -9.02 12.05 10.54
C ASP A 336 -9.58 10.71 9.99
N LEU A 337 -10.01 9.81 10.88
CA LEU A 337 -10.72 8.58 10.57
C LEU A 337 -12.23 8.76 10.81
N VAL A 338 -13.04 7.93 10.16
CA VAL A 338 -14.47 7.84 10.48
C VAL A 338 -14.62 7.24 11.88
N MET A 339 -15.42 7.90 12.71
CA MET A 339 -15.65 7.59 14.10
C MET A 339 -17.14 7.38 14.35
N ILE A 340 -17.45 6.41 15.21
CA ILE A 340 -18.82 6.09 15.63
C ILE A 340 -18.85 5.78 17.12
N ALA A 341 -19.96 6.12 17.79
CA ALA A 341 -20.16 5.78 19.19
C ALA A 341 -20.17 4.26 19.40
N ALA A 342 -19.54 3.78 20.48
CA ALA A 342 -19.38 2.34 20.73
C ALA A 342 -20.72 1.60 20.91
N ASP A 343 -21.74 2.28 21.43
CA ASP A 343 -23.10 1.75 21.57
C ASP A 343 -23.89 1.72 20.25
N GLN A 344 -23.37 2.34 19.18
CA GLN A 344 -23.97 2.36 17.85
C GLN A 344 -23.32 1.36 16.88
N VAL A 345 -22.31 0.59 17.29
CA VAL A 345 -21.65 -0.37 16.38
C VAL A 345 -22.62 -1.37 15.75
N ALA A 346 -23.64 -1.81 16.49
CA ALA A 346 -24.65 -2.74 16.00
C ALA A 346 -25.54 -2.15 14.87
N THR A 347 -25.53 -0.83 14.66
CA THR A 347 -26.32 -0.17 13.61
C THR A 347 -25.55 -0.05 12.29
N ILE A 348 -24.24 -0.33 12.28
CA ILE A 348 -23.40 -0.24 11.07
C ILE A 348 -23.84 -1.31 10.07
N PRO A 349 -24.32 -0.91 8.87
CA PRO A 349 -24.67 -1.87 7.83
C PRO A 349 -23.43 -2.62 7.32
N PRO A 350 -23.58 -3.84 6.76
CA PRO A 350 -22.46 -4.54 6.14
C PRO A 350 -21.91 -3.75 4.95
N PHE A 351 -20.59 -3.70 4.83
CA PHE A 351 -19.89 -3.10 3.68
C PHE A 351 -19.51 -4.19 2.69
N THR A 352 -20.03 -4.11 1.46
CA THR A 352 -19.80 -5.13 0.42
C THR A 352 -19.03 -4.53 -0.74
N ILE A 353 -17.93 -5.19 -1.12
CA ILE A 353 -17.19 -4.92 -2.35
C ILE A 353 -17.54 -6.01 -3.36
N ASP A 354 -18.18 -5.61 -4.45
CA ASP A 354 -18.57 -6.47 -5.56
C ASP A 354 -17.51 -6.39 -6.67
N PHE A 355 -16.82 -7.49 -6.90
CA PHE A 355 -15.83 -7.67 -7.97
C PHE A 355 -16.45 -8.38 -9.20
N GLY A 356 -17.78 -8.40 -9.31
CA GLY A 356 -18.54 -9.13 -10.32
C GLY A 356 -18.86 -10.55 -9.85
N ASN A 357 -18.00 -11.51 -10.18
CA ASN A 357 -18.23 -12.93 -9.83
C ASN A 357 -17.86 -13.27 -8.37
N PHE A 358 -17.36 -12.30 -7.62
CA PHE A 358 -17.03 -12.45 -6.21
C PHE A 358 -17.53 -11.24 -5.43
N LYS A 359 -18.23 -11.50 -4.31
CA LYS A 359 -18.71 -10.46 -3.39
C LYS A 359 -18.04 -10.67 -2.03
N ALA A 360 -17.35 -9.63 -1.58
CA ALA A 360 -16.66 -9.60 -0.31
C ALA A 360 -17.41 -8.69 0.66
N THR A 361 -17.98 -9.26 1.73
CA THR A 361 -18.76 -8.49 2.71
C THR A 361 -18.04 -8.45 4.05
N LEU A 362 -17.80 -7.25 4.55
CA LEU A 362 -17.34 -6.98 5.91
C LEU A 362 -18.54 -6.71 6.82
N SER A 363 -18.60 -7.40 7.96
CA SER A 363 -19.52 -7.10 9.06
C SER A 363 -19.20 -5.74 9.71
N ALA A 364 -20.07 -5.26 10.61
CA ALA A 364 -19.86 -4.04 11.38
C ALA A 364 -18.49 -4.01 12.08
N GLU A 365 -18.15 -5.08 12.82
CA GLU A 365 -16.88 -5.15 13.55
C GLU A 365 -15.66 -5.23 12.63
N GLN A 366 -15.77 -5.86 11.46
CA GLN A 366 -14.67 -5.95 10.48
C GLN A 366 -14.41 -4.63 9.75
N GLN A 367 -15.35 -3.67 9.81
CA GLN A 367 -15.15 -2.31 9.30
C GLN A 367 -14.43 -1.41 10.32
N LEU A 368 -14.19 -1.90 11.55
CA LEU A 368 -13.62 -1.12 12.63
C LEU A 368 -12.26 -1.67 13.06
N PHE A 369 -11.40 -0.79 13.55
CA PHE A 369 -10.25 -1.23 14.33
C PHE A 369 -10.73 -1.97 15.59
N PRO A 370 -10.03 -3.04 16.01
CA PRO A 370 -10.23 -3.63 17.32
C PRO A 370 -10.15 -2.56 18.41
N GLU A 371 -11.06 -2.62 19.39
CA GLU A 371 -11.14 -1.59 20.43
C GLU A 371 -9.83 -1.42 21.20
N THR A 372 -9.12 -2.52 21.45
CA THR A 372 -7.79 -2.55 22.07
C THR A 372 -6.78 -1.71 21.28
N ILE A 373 -6.75 -1.86 19.95
CA ILE A 373 -5.91 -1.08 19.05
C ILE A 373 -6.33 0.39 19.10
N SER A 374 -7.63 0.69 18.94
CA SER A 374 -8.11 2.07 18.97
C SER A 374 -7.71 2.79 20.26
N ARG A 375 -7.92 2.17 21.43
CA ARG A 375 -7.55 2.77 22.73
C ARG A 375 -6.04 2.94 22.88
N GLN A 376 -5.25 1.98 22.42
CA GLN A 376 -3.79 2.04 22.51
C GLN A 376 -3.20 3.17 21.66
N PHE A 377 -3.88 3.55 20.57
CA PHE A 377 -3.30 4.37 19.50
C PHE A 377 -3.96 5.74 19.28
N GLY A 378 -4.62 6.27 20.32
CA GLY A 378 -5.14 7.64 20.32
C GLY A 378 -6.64 7.77 20.07
N GLY A 379 -7.38 6.66 20.11
CA GLY A 379 -8.84 6.69 20.04
C GLY A 379 -9.48 7.27 21.29
N LYS A 380 -10.55 8.05 21.10
CA LYS A 380 -11.36 8.64 22.16
C LYS A 380 -12.15 7.55 22.89
N ALA A 381 -12.27 7.68 24.22
CA ALA A 381 -13.07 6.75 25.03
C ALA A 381 -14.54 6.75 24.58
N GLY A 382 -15.16 5.57 24.53
CA GLY A 382 -16.54 5.40 24.06
C GLY A 382 -16.74 5.55 22.55
N GLN A 383 -15.64 5.67 21.78
CA GLN A 383 -15.66 5.79 20.33
C GLN A 383 -14.96 4.60 19.68
N ARG A 384 -15.41 4.25 18.47
CA ARG A 384 -14.83 3.24 17.60
C ARG A 384 -14.42 3.89 16.28
N TYR A 385 -13.35 3.38 15.67
CA TYR A 385 -12.74 3.99 14.49
C TYR A 385 -12.76 3.02 13.32
N SER A 386 -13.23 3.50 12.18
CA SER A 386 -13.30 2.79 10.92
C SER A 386 -11.92 2.53 10.33
N VAL A 387 -11.75 1.36 9.71
CA VAL A 387 -10.59 1.08 8.83
C VAL A 387 -10.84 1.55 7.40
N ILE A 388 -12.04 2.04 7.09
CA ILE A 388 -12.41 2.68 5.83
C ILE A 388 -12.23 4.20 5.99
N SER A 389 -11.41 4.80 5.12
CA SER A 389 -11.02 6.22 5.18
C SER A 389 -10.90 6.87 3.80
N SER A 390 -10.54 8.14 3.77
CA SER A 390 -10.36 8.92 2.55
C SER A 390 -9.02 8.56 1.88
N LEU A 391 -9.04 8.50 0.55
CA LEU A 391 -7.86 8.42 -0.31
C LEU A 391 -7.16 9.79 -0.46
N GLY A 392 -7.78 10.85 0.04
CA GLY A 392 -7.39 12.24 -0.10
C GLY A 392 -7.86 12.89 -1.41
N PRO A 393 -7.68 14.22 -1.52
CA PRO A 393 -8.06 14.96 -2.71
C PRO A 393 -7.16 14.58 -3.90
N ILE A 394 -7.72 13.83 -4.85
CA ILE A 394 -7.06 13.51 -6.12
C ILE A 394 -7.45 14.57 -7.15
N GLN A 395 -6.63 15.60 -7.30
CA GLN A 395 -6.87 16.63 -8.32
C GLN A 395 -6.51 16.10 -9.72
N GLY A 396 -7.53 15.98 -10.58
CA GLY A 396 -7.37 15.88 -12.04
C GLY A 396 -7.01 14.50 -12.60
N LEU A 397 -7.25 13.41 -11.86
CA LEU A 397 -7.09 12.04 -12.36
C LEU A 397 -8.20 11.15 -11.81
N GLY A 398 -9.15 10.74 -12.67
CA GLY A 398 -10.01 9.59 -12.40
C GLY A 398 -9.28 8.29 -12.72
N GLY A 399 -9.78 7.16 -12.21
CA GLY A 399 -9.29 5.82 -12.58
C GLY A 399 -8.33 5.18 -11.57
N LEU A 400 -8.19 5.78 -10.39
CA LEU A 400 -7.75 5.12 -9.16
C LEU A 400 -8.57 5.77 -8.02
N ASP A 401 -9.72 5.18 -7.75
CA ASP A 401 -10.75 5.72 -6.87
C ASP A 401 -10.76 5.03 -5.51
N PHE A 402 -10.00 3.94 -5.36
CA PHE A 402 -9.84 3.23 -4.09
C PHE A 402 -8.50 2.50 -3.98
N ILE A 403 -8.11 2.21 -2.74
CA ILE A 403 -7.06 1.24 -2.38
C ILE A 403 -7.66 0.27 -1.36
N ILE A 404 -7.60 -1.03 -1.65
CA ILE A 404 -8.01 -2.09 -0.73
C ILE A 404 -6.76 -2.61 -0.02
N GLY A 405 -6.58 -2.18 1.23
CA GLY A 405 -5.40 -2.47 2.05
C GLY A 405 -5.54 -3.66 3.00
N GLN A 406 -4.51 -3.83 3.83
CA GLN A 406 -4.33 -4.90 4.81
C GLN A 406 -5.60 -5.24 5.60
N LYS A 407 -6.35 -4.25 6.10
CA LYS A 407 -7.53 -4.53 6.95
C LYS A 407 -8.66 -5.25 6.22
N PHE A 408 -8.78 -5.09 4.91
CA PHE A 408 -9.63 -5.97 4.11
C PHE A 408 -8.96 -7.34 3.90
N LEU A 409 -7.68 -7.36 3.54
CA LEU A 409 -6.92 -8.57 3.21
C LEU A 409 -6.74 -9.51 4.41
N GLU A 410 -6.86 -9.02 5.65
CA GLU A 410 -6.93 -9.82 6.87
C GLU A 410 -8.16 -10.76 6.89
N HIS A 411 -9.19 -10.48 6.09
CA HIS A 411 -10.43 -11.26 6.06
C HIS A 411 -10.57 -12.19 4.84
N PHE A 412 -9.79 -11.98 3.78
CA PHE A 412 -9.88 -12.72 2.53
C PHE A 412 -8.50 -13.20 2.08
N TYR A 413 -8.43 -14.42 1.56
CA TYR A 413 -7.23 -14.88 0.88
C TYR A 413 -7.14 -14.18 -0.47
N THR A 414 -5.95 -13.67 -0.80
CA THR A 414 -5.69 -13.02 -2.08
C THR A 414 -4.57 -13.71 -2.83
N ALA A 415 -4.67 -13.72 -4.16
CA ALA A 415 -3.61 -14.20 -5.03
C ALA A 415 -3.38 -13.20 -6.16
N TYR A 416 -2.14 -13.06 -6.60
CA TYR A 416 -1.73 -12.13 -7.66
C TYR A 416 -1.05 -12.93 -8.77
N ASP A 417 -1.72 -13.07 -9.91
CA ASP A 417 -1.27 -13.88 -11.04
C ASP A 417 -0.67 -12.98 -12.12
N GLY A 418 0.66 -12.94 -12.18
CA GLY A 418 1.42 -12.17 -13.17
C GLY A 418 1.37 -12.78 -14.56
N THR A 419 1.13 -14.10 -14.67
CA THR A 419 1.03 -14.78 -15.97
C THR A 419 -0.30 -14.49 -16.66
N ASN A 420 -1.41 -14.45 -15.90
CA ASN A 420 -2.76 -14.26 -16.45
C ASN A 420 -3.34 -12.85 -16.20
N ASN A 421 -2.57 -11.94 -15.60
CA ASN A 421 -3.00 -10.58 -15.25
C ASN A 421 -4.32 -10.54 -14.45
N ALA A 422 -4.38 -11.26 -13.33
CA ALA A 422 -5.58 -11.33 -12.50
C ALA A 422 -5.28 -11.35 -10.99
N VAL A 423 -6.30 -11.00 -10.21
CA VAL A 423 -6.32 -11.11 -8.75
C VAL A 423 -7.30 -12.20 -8.35
N GLY A 424 -6.86 -13.17 -7.56
CA GLY A 424 -7.67 -14.24 -6.99
C GLY A 424 -8.20 -13.86 -5.62
N LEU A 425 -9.46 -14.18 -5.33
CA LEU A 425 -10.13 -13.89 -4.06
C LEU A 425 -10.90 -15.12 -3.55
N ALA A 426 -10.80 -15.37 -2.24
CA ALA A 426 -11.60 -16.36 -1.54
C ALA A 426 -11.77 -15.99 -0.06
N PRO A 427 -12.83 -16.46 0.63
CA PRO A 427 -12.94 -16.33 2.08
C PRO A 427 -11.72 -16.99 2.77
N SER A 428 -11.04 -16.26 3.64
CA SER A 428 -9.91 -16.80 4.41
C SER A 428 -10.39 -17.81 5.46
N THR A 429 -9.58 -18.83 5.75
CA THR A 429 -9.82 -19.71 6.91
C THR A 429 -9.44 -19.04 8.22
N ALA A 430 -8.56 -18.03 8.19
CA ALA A 430 -8.09 -17.32 9.38
C ALA A 430 -9.12 -16.35 9.98
N SER A 431 -10.14 -15.96 9.20
CA SER A 431 -11.07 -14.89 9.55
C SER A 431 -12.40 -15.34 10.17
N GLY A 432 -12.55 -16.63 10.52
CA GLY A 432 -13.75 -17.13 11.20
C GLY A 432 -15.06 -16.97 10.40
N PHE A 433 -14.99 -16.74 9.09
CA PHE A 433 -16.15 -16.42 8.24
C PHE A 433 -17.30 -17.44 8.38
N SER A 434 -18.49 -16.95 8.77
CA SER A 434 -19.78 -17.59 8.55
C SER A 434 -20.38 -17.06 7.26
N GLN A 435 -20.62 -17.93 6.28
CA GLN A 435 -21.31 -17.55 5.05
C GLN A 435 -22.77 -17.23 5.41
N GLY A 436 -23.15 -15.95 5.37
CA GLY A 436 -24.56 -15.57 5.45
C GLY A 436 -25.25 -16.08 4.19
N ALA A 437 -26.26 -16.95 4.36
CA ALA A 437 -27.13 -17.36 3.27
C ALA A 437 -27.84 -16.13 2.68
N LEU A 438 -27.82 -16.03 1.35
CA LEU A 438 -28.61 -15.06 0.58
C LEU A 438 -30.11 -15.30 0.78
#